data_AF-A0A7W1J422-F1
#
_entry.id   AF-A0A7W1J422-F1
#
_cell.length_a   1.000
_cell.length_b   1.000
_cell.length_c   1.000
_cell.angle_alpha   90.00
_cell.angle_beta   90.00
_cell.angle_gamma   90.00
#
_symmetry.space_group_name_H-M   'P 1'
#
loop_
_entity.id
_entity.type
_entity.pdbx_description
1 polymer ?
#
loop_
_entity_poly.entity_id
_entity_poly.type
_entity_poly.pdbx_seq_one_letter_code
_entity_poly.pdbx_strand_id
1 'polypeptide(L)'
;MIFYVAMILFLANFALGVLVQFRIVDTKPFRWLHHALFFAVFASAAVAVGVGFLQGAPYRWVLLPVLALFFVLPRVRAGTPGHATLASGAMILYITGFVWML
;
A
#
# COMPACT_ATOMS: atom_id res chain seq x y z
N MET A 1 10.22 13.20 0.78
CA MET A 1 10.98 11.95 1.03
C MET A 1 10.12 10.82 1.57
N ILE A 2 9.41 11.01 2.69
CA ILE A 2 8.61 9.93 3.31
C ILE A 2 7.52 9.35 2.39
N PHE A 3 6.86 10.18 1.58
CA PHE A 3 5.88 9.72 0.57
C PHE A 3 6.49 8.67 -0.39
N TYR A 4 7.68 8.94 -0.92
CA TYR A 4 8.34 8.03 -1.86
C TYR A 4 8.76 6.73 -1.18
N VAL A 5 9.18 6.77 0.09
CA VAL A 5 9.48 5.55 0.88
C VAL A 5 8.22 4.70 1.02
N ALA A 6 7.09 5.31 1.41
CA ALA A 6 5.81 4.61 1.53
C ALA A 6 5.36 4.02 0.19
N MET A 7 5.51 4.78 -0.91
CA MET A 7 5.19 4.35 -2.26
C MET A 7 6.06 3.16 -2.70
N ILE A 8 7.37 3.20 -2.48
CA ILE A 8 8.29 2.10 -2.87
C ILE A 8 7.95 0.82 -2.10
N LEU A 9 7.74 0.92 -0.79
CA LEU A 9 7.32 -0.23 0.03
C LEU A 9 5.99 -0.79 -0.47
N PHE A 10 5.03 0.09 -0.78
CA PHE A 10 3.73 -0.31 -1.32
C PHE A 10 3.89 -1.02 -2.67
N LEU A 11 4.70 -0.47 -3.59
CA LEU A 11 4.97 -1.08 -4.90
C LEU A 11 5.63 -2.45 -4.76
N ALA A 12 6.59 -2.62 -3.85
CA ALA A 12 7.21 -3.91 -3.58
C ALA A 12 6.18 -4.93 -3.06
N ASN A 13 5.31 -4.52 -2.14
CA ASN A 13 4.25 -5.39 -1.61
C ASN A 13 3.18 -5.72 -2.66
N PHE A 14 2.80 -4.73 -3.46
CA PHE A 14 1.82 -4.87 -4.54
C PHE A 14 2.35 -5.82 -5.61
N ALA A 15 3.60 -5.65 -6.05
CA ALA A 15 4.25 -6.55 -7.00
C ALA A 15 4.30 -7.98 -6.48
N LEU A 16 4.69 -8.18 -5.21
CA LEU A 16 4.62 -9.50 -4.57
C LEU A 16 3.18 -10.07 -4.58
N GLY A 17 2.18 -9.23 -4.27
CA GLY A 17 0.76 -9.61 -4.34
C GLY A 17 0.31 -10.04 -5.74
N VAL A 18 0.74 -9.34 -6.79
CA VAL A 18 0.49 -9.69 -8.19
C VAL A 18 1.13 -11.03 -8.53
N LEU A 19 2.41 -11.23 -8.19
CA LEU A 19 3.11 -12.49 -8.44
C LEU A 19 2.42 -13.68 -7.74
N VAL A 20 1.91 -13.48 -6.53
CA VAL A 20 1.13 -14.49 -5.81
C VAL A 20 -0.22 -14.74 -6.47
N GLN A 21 -0.94 -13.68 -6.88
CA GLN A 21 -2.24 -13.77 -7.55
C GLN A 21 -2.18 -14.60 -8.83
N PHE A 22 -1.11 -14.42 -9.62
CA PHE A 22 -0.86 -15.16 -10.85
C PHE A 22 -0.10 -16.49 -10.64
N ARG A 23 0.11 -16.90 -9.38
CA ARG A 23 0.82 -18.14 -9.01
C ARG A 23 2.26 -18.25 -9.54
N ILE A 24 2.89 -17.12 -9.81
CA ILE A 24 4.32 -17.05 -10.18
C ILE A 24 5.18 -17.27 -8.94
N VAL A 25 4.74 -16.77 -7.77
CA VAL A 25 5.44 -16.94 -6.48
C VAL A 25 4.50 -17.57 -5.46
N ASP A 26 4.95 -18.64 -4.79
CA ASP A 26 4.27 -19.17 -3.61
C ASP A 26 4.92 -18.62 -2.33
N THR A 27 4.18 -17.80 -1.59
CA THR A 27 4.63 -17.20 -0.33
C THR A 27 4.29 -18.06 0.89
N LYS A 28 3.64 -19.24 0.73
CA LYS A 28 3.30 -20.13 1.87
C LYS A 28 4.45 -20.37 2.85
N PRO A 29 5.71 -20.61 2.43
CA PRO A 29 6.81 -20.83 3.35
C PRO A 29 7.27 -19.56 4.08
N PHE A 30 6.95 -18.37 3.56
CA PHE A 30 7.43 -17.08 4.06
C PHE A 30 6.31 -16.03 4.17
N ARG A 31 5.10 -16.46 4.57
CA ARG A 31 3.94 -15.56 4.77
C ARG A 31 4.23 -14.44 5.76
N TRP A 32 5.09 -14.72 6.74
CA TRP A 32 5.56 -13.73 7.70
C TRP A 32 6.24 -12.53 7.03
N LEU A 33 7.01 -12.75 5.95
CA LEU A 33 7.71 -11.69 5.22
C LEU A 33 6.71 -10.81 4.49
N HIS A 34 5.70 -11.39 3.84
CA HIS A 34 4.62 -10.64 3.20
C HIS A 34 3.85 -9.80 4.23
N HIS A 35 3.54 -10.36 5.41
CA HIS A 35 2.89 -9.61 6.48
C HIS A 35 3.79 -8.52 7.08
N ALA A 36 5.08 -8.79 7.31
CA ALA A 36 6.03 -7.79 7.79
C ALA A 36 6.17 -6.62 6.79
N LEU A 37 6.24 -6.94 5.49
CA LEU A 37 6.25 -5.95 4.42
C LEU A 37 4.95 -5.15 4.41
N PHE A 38 3.79 -5.79 4.55
CA PHE A 38 2.50 -5.10 4.66
C PHE A 38 2.44 -4.16 5.88
N PHE A 39 2.96 -4.56 7.04
CA PHE A 39 3.05 -3.66 8.20
C PHE A 39 3.98 -2.49 7.96
N ALA A 40 5.12 -2.69 7.28
CA ALA A 40 6.02 -1.60 6.88
C ALA A 40 5.32 -0.63 5.92
N VAL A 41 4.53 -1.14 4.97
CA VAL A 41 3.68 -0.33 4.08
C VAL A 41 2.65 0.48 4.87
N PHE A 42 1.93 -0.16 5.80
CA PHE A 42 0.93 0.52 6.62
C PHE A 42 1.58 1.62 7.46
N ALA A 43 2.65 1.30 8.19
CA ALA A 43 3.32 2.23 9.08
C ALA A 43 3.91 3.42 8.31
N SER A 44 4.60 3.16 7.19
CA SER A 44 5.15 4.23 6.36
C SER A 44 4.06 5.12 5.75
N ALA A 45 2.93 4.56 5.34
CA ALA A 45 1.77 5.34 4.88
C ALA A 45 1.19 6.22 6.00
N ALA A 46 1.05 5.68 7.22
CA ALA A 46 0.55 6.44 8.37
C ALA A 46 1.49 7.59 8.75
N VAL A 47 2.81 7.34 8.76
CA VAL A 47 3.82 8.38 8.96
C VAL A 47 3.78 9.40 7.83
N ALA A 48 3.66 8.96 6.57
CA ALA A 48 3.54 9.87 5.43
C ALA A 48 2.30 10.77 5.55
N VAL A 49 1.14 10.24 5.92
CA VAL A 49 -0.06 11.04 6.20
C VAL A 49 0.23 12.08 7.29
N GLY A 50 0.76 11.66 8.45
CA GLY A 50 1.06 12.57 9.55
C GLY A 50 2.02 13.70 9.14
N VAL A 51 3.15 13.34 8.52
CA VAL A 51 4.13 14.32 8.00
C VAL A 51 3.51 15.21 6.92
N GLY A 52 2.68 14.65 6.03
CA GLY A 52 2.01 15.40 4.98
C GLY A 52 1.06 16.46 5.54
N PHE A 53 0.33 16.16 6.62
CA PHE A 53 -0.48 17.16 7.31
C PHE A 53 0.37 18.22 8.02
N LEU A 54 1.43 17.80 8.72
CA LEU A 54 2.36 18.72 9.41
C LEU A 54 3.05 19.70 8.46
N GLN A 55 3.39 19.25 7.25
CA GLN A 55 4.12 20.04 6.24
C GLN A 55 3.20 20.72 5.22
N GLY A 56 1.89 20.49 5.29
CA GLY A 56 0.95 20.99 4.28
C GLY A 56 1.14 20.38 2.89
N ALA A 57 1.69 19.16 2.81
CA ALA A 57 2.09 18.55 1.55
C ALA A 57 0.89 18.24 0.63
N PRO A 58 1.05 18.30 -0.71
CA PRO A 58 -0.05 18.06 -1.67
C PRO A 58 -0.73 16.69 -1.51
N TYR A 59 0.04 15.64 -1.21
CA TYR A 59 -0.44 14.26 -1.13
C TYR A 59 -1.26 13.93 0.13
N ARG A 60 -1.32 14.83 1.13
CA ARG A 60 -1.86 14.54 2.48
C ARG A 60 -3.28 13.99 2.47
N TRP A 61 -4.15 14.55 1.61
CA TRP A 61 -5.54 14.15 1.50
C TRP A 61 -5.73 12.85 0.71
N VAL A 62 -4.83 12.57 -0.24
CA VAL A 62 -4.90 11.36 -1.09
C VAL A 62 -4.47 10.12 -0.32
N LEU A 63 -3.49 10.24 0.57
CA LEU A 63 -3.05 9.10 1.39
C LEU A 63 -4.01 8.78 2.54
N LEU A 64 -4.89 9.69 2.94
CA LEU A 64 -5.87 9.42 4.00
C LEU A 64 -6.77 8.20 3.68
N PRO A 65 -7.44 8.10 2.52
CA PRO A 65 -8.23 6.91 2.16
C PRO A 65 -7.38 5.65 1.96
N VAL A 66 -6.08 5.75 1.68
CA VAL A 66 -5.18 4.58 1.62
C VAL A 66 -5.13 3.86 2.96
N LEU A 67 -5.11 4.59 4.08
CA LEU A 67 -5.15 3.99 5.43
C LEU A 67 -6.44 3.22 5.67
N ALA A 68 -7.57 3.72 5.19
CA ALA A 68 -8.86 3.02 5.29
C ALA A 68 -8.84 1.72 4.47
N LEU A 69 -8.33 1.77 3.23
CA LEU A 69 -8.17 0.57 2.40
C LEU A 69 -7.27 -0.47 3.06
N PHE A 70 -6.13 -0.05 3.62
CA PHE A 70 -5.23 -0.95 4.34
C PHE A 70 -5.83 -1.50 5.63
N PHE A 71 -6.69 -0.75 6.31
CA PHE A 71 -7.41 -1.27 7.47
C PHE A 71 -8.42 -2.36 7.07
N VAL A 72 -9.07 -2.22 5.92
CA VAL A 72 -10.03 -3.21 5.41
C VAL A 72 -9.34 -4.43 4.80
N LEU A 73 -8.18 -4.26 4.16
CA LEU A 73 -7.47 -5.29 3.40
C LEU A 73 -7.31 -6.66 4.13
N PRO A 74 -6.92 -6.72 5.42
CA PRO A 74 -6.76 -7.99 6.14
C PRO A 74 -8.07 -8.73 6.40
N ARG A 75 -9.22 -8.04 6.31
CA ARG A 75 -10.55 -8.64 6.46
C ARG A 75 -11.01 -9.34 5.18
N VAL A 76 -10.35 -9.10 4.05
CA VAL A 76 -10.66 -9.74 2.77
C VAL A 76 -9.62 -10.81 2.48
N ARG A 77 -10.10 -12.02 2.18
CA ARG A 77 -9.24 -13.19 1.92
C ARG A 77 -8.23 -12.88 0.81
N ALA A 78 -6.94 -13.02 1.13
CA ALA A 78 -5.86 -12.88 0.15
C ALA A 78 -6.05 -13.84 -1.04
N GLY A 79 -5.64 -13.42 -2.24
CA GLY A 79 -5.79 -14.20 -3.47
C GLY A 79 -7.16 -14.06 -4.16
N THR A 80 -8.12 -13.35 -3.56
CA THR A 80 -9.46 -13.15 -4.14
C THR A 80 -9.55 -11.86 -4.95
N PRO A 81 -10.51 -11.75 -5.90
CA PRO A 81 -10.76 -10.50 -6.63
C PRO A 81 -10.99 -9.30 -5.71
N GLY A 82 -11.72 -9.47 -4.60
CA GLY A 82 -11.96 -8.39 -3.64
C GLY A 82 -10.68 -7.86 -3.00
N HIS A 83 -9.73 -8.73 -2.68
CA HIS A 83 -8.43 -8.32 -2.14
C HIS A 83 -7.62 -7.55 -3.20
N ALA A 84 -7.63 -8.04 -4.44
CA ALA A 84 -6.99 -7.37 -5.57
C ALA A 84 -7.60 -5.99 -5.83
N THR A 85 -8.93 -5.85 -5.77
CA THR A 85 -9.63 -4.58 -5.94
C THR A 85 -9.20 -3.54 -4.91
N LEU A 86 -9.12 -3.92 -3.63
CA LEU A 86 -8.66 -3.01 -2.57
C LEU A 86 -7.21 -2.57 -2.77
N ALA A 87 -6.31 -3.50 -3.10
CA ALA A 87 -4.91 -3.19 -3.37
C ALA A 87 -4.75 -2.28 -4.60
N SER A 88 -5.51 -2.53 -5.66
CA SER A 88 -5.52 -1.69 -6.87
C SER A 88 -6.10 -0.30 -6.60
N GLY A 89 -7.11 -0.18 -5.73
CA GLY A 89 -7.62 1.11 -5.27
C GLY A 89 -6.53 1.93 -4.57
N ALA A 90 -5.73 1.29 -3.71
CA ALA A 90 -4.59 1.94 -3.07
C ALA A 90 -3.52 2.35 -4.10
N MET A 91 -3.27 1.54 -5.14
CA MET A 91 -2.36 1.89 -6.23
C MET A 91 -2.79 3.17 -6.96
N ILE A 92 -4.07 3.28 -7.32
CA ILE A 92 -4.60 4.48 -7.96
C ILE A 92 -4.34 5.72 -7.09
N LEU A 93 -4.59 5.63 -5.78
CA LEU A 93 -4.35 6.74 -4.84
C LEU A 93 -2.86 7.09 -4.73
N TYR A 94 -1.96 6.11 -4.69
CA TYR A 94 -0.51 6.40 -4.71
C TYR A 94 -0.09 7.10 -6.00
N ILE A 95 -0.61 6.66 -7.16
CA ILE A 95 -0.34 7.32 -8.45
C ILE A 95 -0.88 8.75 -8.45
N THR A 96 -2.12 8.97 -7.99
CA THR A 96 -2.70 10.32 -7.88
C THR A 96 -1.86 11.22 -6.97
N GLY A 97 -1.43 10.70 -5.82
CA GLY A 97 -0.56 11.43 -4.89
C GLY A 97 0.79 11.78 -5.51
N PHE A 98 1.37 10.88 -6.31
CA PHE A 98 2.62 11.12 -7.03
C PHE A 98 2.45 12.21 -8.10
N VAL A 99 1.37 12.15 -8.89
CA VAL A 99 1.07 13.15 -9.93
C VAL A 99 0.88 14.55 -9.32
N TRP A 100 0.21 14.66 -8.16
CA TRP A 100 0.08 15.93 -7.44
C TRP A 100 1.37 16.47 -6.83
N MET A 101 2.44 15.70 -6.85
CA MET A 101 3.75 16.14 -6.38
C MET A 101 4.72 16.54 -7.51
N LEU A 102 4.33 16.37 -8.77
CA LEU A 102 5.06 16.87 -9.95
C LEU A 102 4.81 18.37 -10.14
#